data_AF-A0A179IAE8-F1
#
_entry.id   AF-A0A179IAE8-F1
#
_cell.length_a   1.000
_cell.length_b   1.000
_cell.length_c   1.000
_cell.angle_alpha   90.00
_cell.angle_beta   90.00
_cell.angle_gamma   90.00
#
_symmetry.space_group_name_H-M   'P 1'
#
loop_
_entity.id
_entity.type
_entity.pdbx_description
1 polymer ?
#
loop_
_entity_poly.entity_id
_entity_poly.type
_entity_poly.pdbx_seq_one_letter_code
_entity_poly.pdbx_strand_id
1 'polypeptide(L)'
;PFAWPADGEVDIAETWDGDGENRSCLHWGRHDQGDRHRVLGTRVPDMHRRPVRYDFAWDQTSSRGRMIWYIDGKPVMKCGVPEGMRPLRDMTVLLNVAMGGDVCGGRAPRDGEYDLVVFAMEMAHEMEDGGWGRFEHDWGHPAVSGGNPY
;
A
#
# COMPACT_ATOMS: atom_id res chain seq x y z
N PRO A 1 16.54 -14.27 8.94
CA PRO A 1 15.50 -13.54 9.71
C PRO A 1 15.09 -12.26 8.96
N PHE A 2 13.82 -11.87 9.03
CA PHE A 2 13.35 -10.57 8.52
C PHE A 2 13.83 -9.45 9.46
N ALA A 3 14.31 -8.34 8.90
CA ALA A 3 14.76 -7.17 9.67
C ALA A 3 14.01 -5.91 9.23
N TRP A 4 13.06 -5.46 10.05
CA TRP A 4 12.29 -4.24 9.79
C TRP A 4 13.03 -2.97 10.27
N PRO A 5 12.95 -1.83 9.55
CA PRO A 5 12.35 -1.64 8.21
C PRO A 5 13.31 -1.96 7.05
N ALA A 6 14.52 -2.44 7.32
CA ALA A 6 15.56 -2.60 6.31
C ALA A 6 15.14 -3.49 5.13
N ASP A 7 14.45 -4.59 5.41
CA ASP A 7 13.94 -5.54 4.42
C ASP A 7 12.72 -5.02 3.63
N GLY A 8 12.14 -3.90 4.09
CA GLY A 8 11.02 -3.17 3.49
C GLY A 8 9.62 -3.67 3.85
N GLU A 9 8.65 -2.77 3.65
CA GLU A 9 7.22 -2.97 3.88
C GLU A 9 6.42 -2.16 2.84
N VAL A 10 5.31 -2.75 2.37
CA VAL A 10 4.40 -2.17 1.38
C VAL A 10 3.01 -2.14 1.99
N ASP A 11 2.55 -0.96 2.35
CA ASP A 11 1.18 -0.80 2.85
C ASP A 11 0.28 -0.54 1.66
N ILE A 12 -0.49 -1.57 1.28
CA ILE A 12 -1.45 -1.50 0.19
C ILE A 12 -2.68 -0.70 0.66
N ALA A 13 -3.18 -1.06 1.85
CA ALA A 13 -4.33 -0.43 2.46
C ALA A 13 -4.08 -0.20 3.96
N GLU A 14 -4.05 1.05 4.37
CA GLU A 14 -3.93 1.46 5.77
C GLU A 14 -4.89 2.62 6.04
N THR A 15 -5.78 2.48 7.02
CA THR A 15 -6.83 3.45 7.35
C THR A 15 -6.87 3.63 8.85
N TRP A 16 -7.06 4.86 9.32
CA TRP A 16 -7.04 5.19 10.73
C TRP A 16 -8.33 5.90 11.13
N ASP A 17 -8.82 5.61 12.33
CA ASP A 17 -9.92 6.33 12.99
C ASP A 17 -11.19 6.57 12.14
N GLY A 18 -11.42 5.74 11.11
CA GLY A 18 -12.58 5.85 10.22
C GLY A 18 -12.64 7.18 9.44
N ASP A 19 -11.50 7.80 9.18
CA ASP A 19 -11.43 9.16 8.61
C ASP A 19 -11.72 9.26 7.10
N GLY A 20 -12.03 8.13 6.46
CA GLY A 20 -12.35 8.08 5.03
C GLY A 20 -11.13 8.30 4.15
N GLU A 21 -9.93 7.93 4.60
CA GLU A 21 -8.69 8.06 3.85
C GLU A 21 -7.84 6.80 3.94
N ASN A 22 -7.38 6.31 2.79
CA ASN A 22 -6.38 5.25 2.72
C ASN A 22 -4.98 5.83 2.59
N ARG A 23 -4.01 5.30 3.33
CA ARG A 23 -2.59 5.58 3.17
C ARG A 23 -1.97 4.41 2.41
N SER A 24 -1.43 4.72 1.23
CA SER A 24 -0.52 3.82 0.53
C SER A 24 0.90 4.18 0.91
N CYS A 25 1.65 3.21 1.42
CA CYS A 25 2.99 3.46 1.95
C CYS A 25 4.04 2.48 1.40
N LEU A 26 5.27 2.96 1.38
CA LEU A 26 6.46 2.16 1.16
C LEU A 26 7.50 2.57 2.21
N HIS A 27 7.94 1.61 3.02
CA HIS A 27 8.97 1.80 4.03
C HIS A 27 10.18 0.96 3.69
N TRP A 28 11.38 1.51 3.85
CA TRP A 28 12.63 0.76 3.75
C TRP A 28 13.71 1.39 4.63
N GLY A 29 14.84 0.72 4.83
CA GLY A 29 15.95 1.30 5.61
C GLY A 29 15.62 1.45 7.10
N ARG A 30 15.86 2.63 7.69
CA ARG A 30 15.59 2.92 9.11
C ARG A 30 14.58 4.05 9.25
N HIS A 31 13.75 4.01 10.30
CA HIS A 31 12.67 4.98 10.53
C HIS A 31 13.13 6.44 10.67
N ASP A 32 14.40 6.67 11.03
CA ASP A 32 15.00 8.00 11.18
C ASP A 32 15.49 8.60 9.85
N GLN A 33 15.33 7.86 8.74
CA GLN A 33 15.70 8.28 7.39
C GLN A 33 14.43 8.67 6.62
N GLY A 34 14.06 9.96 6.69
CA GLY A 34 12.81 10.48 6.10
C GLY A 34 12.66 10.29 4.58
N ASP A 35 13.77 10.12 3.86
CA ASP A 35 13.78 9.81 2.42
C ASP A 35 13.51 8.33 2.11
N ARG A 36 13.48 7.47 3.14
CA ARG A 36 13.26 6.02 3.07
C ARG A 36 11.82 5.60 3.38
N HIS A 37 10.91 6.56 3.26
CA HIS A 37 9.49 6.39 3.45
C HIS A 37 8.79 7.11 2.32
N ARG A 38 7.74 6.51 1.77
CA ARG A 38 6.82 7.16 0.84
C ARG A 38 5.41 6.95 1.32
N VAL A 39 4.65 8.01 1.41
CA VAL A 39 3.26 7.97 1.86
C VAL A 39 2.39 8.79 0.91
N LEU A 40 1.23 8.24 0.56
CA LEU A 40 0.19 8.99 -0.14
C LEU A 40 -1.19 8.70 0.47
N GLY A 41 -1.84 9.77 0.93
CA GLY A 41 -3.23 9.76 1.35
C GLY A 41 -4.19 9.86 0.16
N THR A 42 -5.15 8.94 0.08
CA THR A 42 -6.22 8.97 -0.90
C THR A 42 -7.58 8.97 -0.20
N ARG A 43 -8.37 10.03 -0.43
CA ARG A 43 -9.72 10.15 0.14
C ARG A 43 -10.68 9.13 -0.49
N VAL A 44 -11.31 8.33 0.36
CA VAL A 44 -12.40 7.40 0.05
C VAL A 44 -13.54 7.63 1.07
N PRO A 45 -14.34 8.70 0.92
CA PRO A 45 -15.29 9.14 1.96
C PRO A 45 -16.36 8.10 2.31
N ASP A 46 -16.68 7.21 1.37
CA ASP A 46 -17.71 6.18 1.48
C ASP A 46 -17.16 4.79 1.81
N MET A 47 -15.89 4.68 2.22
CA MET A 47 -15.24 3.38 2.48
C MET A 47 -15.97 2.49 3.50
N HIS A 48 -16.72 3.09 4.42
CA HIS A 48 -17.50 2.39 5.44
C HIS A 48 -18.85 1.86 4.93
N ARG A 49 -19.25 2.21 3.70
CA ARG A 49 -20.58 1.89 3.14
C ARG A 49 -20.53 0.87 2.01
N ARG A 50 -19.34 0.52 1.52
CA ARG A 50 -19.16 -0.39 0.40
C ARG A 50 -17.80 -1.09 0.48
N PRO A 51 -17.63 -2.21 -0.25
CA PRO A 51 -16.31 -2.74 -0.52
C PRO A 51 -15.46 -1.72 -1.29
N VAL A 52 -14.19 -1.59 -0.91
CA VAL A 52 -13.18 -0.84 -1.65
C VAL A 52 -12.24 -1.85 -2.28
N ARG A 53 -11.97 -1.69 -3.58
CA ARG A 53 -11.00 -2.54 -4.28
C ARG A 53 -9.62 -1.93 -4.13
N TYR A 54 -8.69 -2.70 -3.58
CA TYR A 54 -7.28 -2.36 -3.51
C TYR A 54 -6.51 -3.32 -4.40
N ASP A 55 -5.73 -2.79 -5.34
CA ASP A 55 -4.82 -3.60 -6.14
C ASP A 55 -3.38 -3.10 -5.95
N PHE A 56 -2.44 -4.04 -5.95
CA PHE A 56 -1.02 -3.76 -5.94
C PHE A 56 -0.37 -4.56 -7.05
N ALA A 57 0.19 -3.86 -8.04
CA ALA A 57 0.86 -4.48 -9.18
C ALA A 57 2.35 -4.19 -9.12
N TRP A 58 3.17 -5.20 -9.39
CA TRP A 58 4.61 -5.02 -9.48
C TRP A 58 5.24 -5.82 -10.62
N ASP A 59 6.24 -5.22 -11.26
CA ASP A 59 7.14 -5.90 -12.20
C ASP A 59 8.55 -5.89 -11.61
N GLN A 60 9.03 -7.09 -11.24
CA GLN A 60 10.36 -7.27 -10.66
C GLN A 60 11.05 -8.52 -11.22
N THR A 61 11.80 -8.33 -12.30
CA THR A 61 12.63 -9.39 -12.92
C THR A 61 14.03 -9.47 -12.33
N SER A 62 14.48 -8.45 -11.59
CA SER A 62 15.82 -8.36 -10.98
C SER A 62 15.75 -7.68 -9.60
N SER A 63 16.88 -7.24 -9.04
CA SER A 63 16.88 -6.38 -7.83
C SER A 63 16.20 -5.02 -8.05
N ARG A 64 15.99 -4.62 -9.31
CA ARG A 64 15.19 -3.45 -9.68
C ARG A 64 13.79 -3.89 -10.08
N GLY A 65 12.79 -3.11 -9.67
CA GLY A 65 11.40 -3.33 -10.04
C GLY A 65 10.59 -2.06 -10.00
N ARG A 66 9.34 -2.16 -10.42
CA ARG A 66 8.35 -1.09 -10.48
C ARG A 66 7.10 -1.54 -9.75
N MET A 67 6.47 -0.63 -9.02
CA MET A 67 5.29 -0.90 -8.20
C MET A 67 4.25 0.19 -8.43
N ILE A 68 2.98 -0.20 -8.49
CA ILE A 68 1.84 0.73 -8.55
C ILE A 68 0.76 0.26 -7.60
N TRP A 69 0.20 1.20 -6.84
CA TRP A 69 -0.96 1.03 -5.99
C TRP A 69 -2.20 1.56 -6.70
N TYR A 70 -3.29 0.83 -6.57
CA TYR A 70 -4.59 1.20 -7.11
C TYR A 70 -5.67 1.17 -6.05
N ILE A 71 -6.59 2.13 -6.14
CA ILE A 71 -7.81 2.18 -5.33
C ILE A 71 -8.99 2.36 -6.27
N ASP A 72 -9.95 1.44 -6.21
CA ASP A 72 -11.10 1.36 -7.11
C ASP A 72 -10.69 1.49 -8.59
N GLY A 73 -9.64 0.78 -8.96
CA GLY A 73 -9.12 0.78 -10.31
C GLY A 73 -8.44 2.09 -10.74
N LYS A 74 -8.11 3.03 -9.85
CA LYS A 74 -7.34 4.23 -10.18
C LYS A 74 -5.90 4.12 -9.68
N PRO A 75 -4.86 4.41 -10.50
CA PRO A 75 -3.49 4.44 -10.01
C PRO A 75 -3.31 5.63 -9.07
N VAL A 76 -2.99 5.37 -7.81
CA VAL A 76 -2.82 6.42 -6.80
C VAL A 76 -1.36 6.76 -6.56
N MET A 77 -0.50 5.75 -6.48
CA MET A 77 0.92 5.90 -6.20
C MET A 77 1.75 4.93 -7.04
N LYS A 78 2.95 5.34 -7.44
CA LYS A 78 3.95 4.48 -8.06
C LYS A 78 5.32 4.68 -7.43
N CYS A 79 6.10 3.63 -7.35
CA CYS A 79 7.48 3.67 -6.86
C CYS A 79 8.34 2.62 -7.53
N GLY A 80 9.64 2.89 -7.65
CA GLY A 80 10.61 1.83 -7.95
C GLY A 80 10.88 1.02 -6.70
N VAL A 81 11.20 -0.27 -6.85
CA VAL A 81 11.67 -1.09 -5.72
C VAL A 81 13.02 -0.54 -5.25
N PRO A 82 13.13 -0.07 -4.00
CA PRO A 82 14.39 0.46 -3.49
C PRO A 82 15.48 -0.60 -3.37
N GLU A 83 16.72 -0.17 -3.51
CA GLU A 83 17.87 -1.04 -3.27
C GLU A 83 17.92 -1.49 -1.80
N GLY A 84 18.21 -2.78 -1.59
CA GLY A 84 18.28 -3.41 -0.26
C GLY A 84 16.95 -3.97 0.24
N MET A 85 15.82 -3.57 -0.35
CA MET A 85 14.52 -4.17 -0.06
C MET A 85 14.49 -5.62 -0.52
N ARG A 86 13.78 -6.46 0.23
CA ARG A 86 13.53 -7.87 -0.13
C ARG A 86 12.80 -7.95 -1.48
N PRO A 87 13.05 -8.98 -2.31
CA PRO A 87 12.23 -9.22 -3.49
C PRO A 87 10.75 -9.31 -3.13
N LEU A 88 9.89 -8.64 -3.89
CA LEU A 88 8.45 -8.57 -3.63
C LEU A 88 7.81 -9.97 -3.65
N ARG A 89 8.31 -10.87 -4.50
CA ARG A 89 7.88 -12.28 -4.55
C ARG A 89 8.16 -13.08 -3.26
N ASP A 90 9.06 -12.58 -2.40
CA ASP A 90 9.43 -13.23 -1.14
C ASP A 90 8.71 -12.58 0.06
N MET A 91 7.82 -11.61 -0.18
CA MET A 91 7.02 -10.95 0.86
C MET A 91 5.81 -11.79 1.24
N THR A 92 5.27 -11.51 2.43
CA THR A 92 4.05 -12.13 2.95
C THR A 92 2.98 -11.07 3.12
N VAL A 93 1.75 -11.38 2.70
CA VAL A 93 0.60 -10.49 2.90
C VAL A 93 0.16 -10.59 4.36
N LEU A 94 0.04 -9.44 5.02
CA LEU A 94 -0.51 -9.28 6.37
C LEU A 94 -1.88 -8.61 6.26
N LEU A 95 -2.85 -9.14 7.00
CA LEU A 95 -4.14 -8.51 7.22
C LEU A 95 -4.37 -8.43 8.73
N ASN A 96 -4.68 -7.25 9.25
CA ASN A 96 -4.96 -7.07 10.66
C ASN A 96 -5.92 -5.91 10.91
N VAL A 97 -6.52 -5.92 12.09
CA VAL A 97 -7.18 -4.76 12.70
C VAL A 97 -6.36 -4.40 13.94
N ALA A 98 -5.70 -3.24 13.91
CA ALA A 98 -4.98 -2.71 15.07
C ALA A 98 -5.90 -1.80 15.89
N MET A 99 -5.72 -1.81 17.22
CA MET A 99 -6.53 -1.03 18.15
C MET A 99 -5.63 0.04 18.81
N GLY A 100 -5.79 1.29 18.37
CA GLY A 100 -5.03 2.45 18.84
C GLY A 100 -3.65 2.61 18.20
N GLY A 101 -2.76 3.33 18.89
CA GLY A 101 -1.42 3.67 18.40
C GLY A 101 -1.18 5.17 18.23
N ASP A 102 0.07 5.54 17.93
CA ASP A 102 0.48 6.95 17.82
C ASP A 102 -0.18 7.65 16.62
N VAL A 103 -0.40 6.93 15.52
CA VAL A 103 -1.13 7.44 14.35
C VAL A 103 -2.60 7.78 14.67
N CYS A 104 -3.18 7.13 15.68
CA CYS A 104 -4.51 7.44 16.22
C CYS A 104 -4.45 8.44 17.40
N GLY A 105 -3.30 9.08 17.63
CA GLY A 105 -3.09 10.03 18.73
C GLY A 105 -3.25 9.41 20.12
N GLY A 106 -2.86 8.13 20.27
CA GLY A 106 -2.97 7.38 21.53
C GLY A 106 -4.41 7.02 21.93
N ARG A 107 -5.40 7.26 21.06
CA ARG A 107 -6.79 6.86 21.31
C ARG A 107 -6.97 5.38 20.99
N ALA A 108 -7.82 4.72 21.78
CA ALA A 108 -8.34 3.41 21.45
C ALA A 108 -9.82 3.55 21.02
N PRO A 109 -10.31 2.65 20.14
CA PRO A 109 -11.74 2.60 19.83
C PRO A 109 -12.55 2.22 21.07
N ARG A 110 -13.86 2.52 21.05
CA ARG A 110 -14.78 2.15 22.14
C ARG A 110 -14.95 0.62 22.20
N ASP A 111 -15.33 0.10 23.36
CA ASP A 111 -15.73 -1.29 23.50
C ASP A 111 -16.82 -1.65 22.47
N GLY A 112 -16.62 -2.74 21.75
CA GLY A 112 -17.50 -3.15 20.66
C GLY A 112 -16.88 -4.22 19.77
N GLU A 113 -17.55 -4.51 18.67
CA GLU A 113 -17.14 -5.44 17.63
C GLU A 113 -16.73 -4.66 16.37
N TYR A 114 -15.62 -5.05 15.77
CA TYR A 114 -15.00 -4.37 14.63
C TYR A 114 -14.55 -5.42 13.62
N ASP A 115 -15.13 -5.38 12.43
CA ASP A 115 -14.88 -6.37 11.39
C ASP A 115 -14.02 -5.80 10.26
N LEU A 116 -12.98 -6.55 9.89
CA LEU A 116 -12.34 -6.46 8.59
C LEU A 116 -12.93 -7.55 7.70
N VAL A 117 -13.83 -7.16 6.81
CA VAL A 117 -14.46 -8.10 5.87
C VAL A 117 -13.70 -8.10 4.55
N VAL A 118 -13.05 -9.23 4.24
CA VAL A 118 -12.38 -9.46 2.95
C VAL A 118 -13.25 -10.35 2.08
N PHE A 119 -13.86 -9.76 1.05
CA PHE A 119 -14.73 -10.49 0.11
C PHE A 119 -13.95 -11.44 -0.79
N ALA A 120 -12.80 -11.00 -1.29
CA ALA A 120 -11.91 -11.78 -2.13
C ALA A 120 -10.48 -11.27 -1.95
N MET A 121 -9.52 -12.18 -2.07
CA MET A 121 -8.10 -11.88 -2.14
C MET A 121 -7.48 -12.87 -3.12
N GLU A 122 -6.76 -12.34 -4.10
CA GLU A 122 -6.14 -13.14 -5.16
C GLU A 122 -4.75 -12.63 -5.48
N MET A 123 -3.92 -13.54 -5.99
CA MET A 123 -2.65 -13.22 -6.60
C MET A 123 -2.74 -13.64 -8.07
N ALA A 124 -2.77 -12.66 -8.96
CA ALA A 124 -2.92 -12.86 -10.39
C ALA A 124 -1.62 -12.59 -11.14
N HIS A 125 -1.50 -13.16 -12.34
CA HIS A 125 -0.34 -12.92 -13.22
C HIS A 125 -0.41 -11.55 -13.92
N GLU A 126 -1.61 -10.99 -14.08
CA GLU A 126 -1.83 -9.67 -14.67
C GLU A 126 -3.07 -9.00 -14.09
N MET A 127 -3.16 -7.67 -14.23
CA MET A 127 -4.34 -6.91 -13.81
C MET A 127 -5.55 -7.22 -14.70
N GLU A 128 -6.72 -7.42 -14.11
CA GLU A 128 -7.97 -7.69 -14.86
C GLU A 128 -8.32 -6.56 -15.86
N ASP A 129 -8.09 -5.31 -15.47
CA ASP A 129 -8.44 -4.13 -16.24
C ASP A 129 -7.31 -3.69 -17.20
N GLY A 130 -6.92 -4.54 -18.15
CA GLY A 130 -5.97 -4.18 -19.22
C GLY A 130 -4.52 -4.66 -19.01
N GLY A 131 -4.27 -5.48 -17.98
CA GLY A 131 -3.03 -6.22 -17.80
C GLY A 131 -1.76 -5.35 -17.78
N TRP A 132 -0.67 -5.92 -18.29
CA TRP A 132 0.64 -5.25 -18.35
C TRP A 132 0.65 -4.01 -19.24
N GLY A 133 -0.19 -3.95 -20.28
CA GLY A 133 -0.29 -2.77 -21.14
C GLY A 133 -0.75 -1.53 -20.38
N ARG A 134 -1.74 -1.71 -19.50
CA ARG A 134 -2.18 -0.65 -18.59
C ARG A 134 -1.09 -0.30 -17.57
N PHE A 135 -0.42 -1.30 -17.01
CA PHE A 135 0.68 -1.07 -16.07
C PHE A 135 1.75 -0.15 -16.68
N GLU A 136 2.18 -0.40 -17.92
CA GLU A 136 3.15 0.45 -18.62
C GLU A 136 2.65 1.87 -18.83
N HIS A 137 1.38 2.01 -19.23
CA HIS A 137 0.74 3.31 -19.39
C HIS A 137 0.74 4.10 -18.07
N ASP A 138 0.22 3.51 -17.00
CA ASP A 138 0.07 4.17 -15.69
C ASP A 138 1.44 4.45 -15.06
N TRP A 139 2.43 3.57 -15.27
CA TRP A 139 3.82 3.80 -14.88
C TRP A 139 4.42 5.02 -15.61
N GLY A 140 4.18 5.16 -16.91
CA GLY A 140 4.64 6.30 -17.70
C GLY A 140 3.84 7.59 -17.45
N HIS A 141 2.65 7.49 -16.89
CA HIS A 141 1.73 8.62 -16.77
C HIS A 141 2.19 9.64 -15.71
N PRO A 142 2.36 10.93 -16.04
CA PRO A 142 2.96 11.92 -15.15
C PRO A 142 2.06 12.30 -13.95
N ALA A 143 0.75 12.07 -14.05
CA ALA A 143 -0.18 12.37 -12.96
C ALA A 143 -0.17 11.34 -11.82
N VAL A 144 0.45 10.16 -12.01
CA VAL A 144 0.54 9.15 -10.95
C VAL A 144 1.67 9.55 -10.00
N SER A 145 1.32 9.79 -8.74
CA SER A 145 2.24 10.33 -7.73
C SER A 145 3.34 9.33 -7.36
N GLY A 146 4.53 9.85 -7.01
CA GLY A 146 5.62 9.05 -6.42
C GLY A 146 5.45 8.78 -4.92
N GLY A 147 4.40 9.32 -4.30
CA GLY A 147 4.29 9.44 -2.85
C GLY A 147 5.20 10.53 -2.27
N ASN A 148 4.82 11.04 -1.11
CA ASN A 148 5.59 12.08 -0.41
C ASN A 148 6.60 11.43 0.54
N PRO A 149 7.83 11.96 0.66
CA PRO A 149 8.71 11.59 1.76
C PRO A 149 8.10 12.02 3.11
N TYR A 150 8.56 11.42 4.19
CA TYR A 150 8.16 11.75 5.56
C TYR A 150 9.05 12.85 6.15
#